data_AF-A0A1H6LGF4-F1
#
_entry.id   AF-A0A1H6LGF4-F1
#
_cell.length_a   1.000
_cell.length_b   1.000
_cell.length_c   1.000
_cell.angle_alpha   90.00
_cell.angle_beta   90.00
_cell.angle_gamma   90.00
#
_symmetry.space_group_name_H-M   'P 1'
#
loop_
_entity.id
_entity.type
_entity.pdbx_description
1 polymer ?
#
loop_
_entity_poly.entity_id
_entity_poly.type
_entity_poly.pdbx_seq_one_letter_code
_entity_poly.pdbx_strand_id
1 'polypeptide(L)'
;MKKWVSAAIVAVAMSTTAAANAQDYKLITVAGYLNFYLLNLNACQDFHPPVRQSAYDAEKTLYPHLDKLYGKMGGAEGANQKMIADIVMKRRAMLNGQIADGDFTVEHCQAIVKILTEDGLDKTLLSALE
;
A
#
# COMPACT_ATOMS: atom_id res chain seq x y z
N MET A 1 13.36 -59.37 22.58
CA MET A 1 12.69 -58.87 21.37
C MET A 1 12.24 -57.42 21.58
N LYS A 2 12.87 -56.42 20.95
CA LYS A 2 12.15 -55.34 20.25
C LYS A 2 13.13 -54.59 19.34
N LYS A 3 12.65 -54.32 18.14
CA LYS A 3 13.42 -54.05 16.92
C LYS A 3 13.93 -52.62 16.88
N TRP A 4 15.14 -52.47 16.35
CA TRP A 4 15.64 -51.23 15.77
C TRP A 4 14.80 -50.86 14.55
N VAL A 5 14.34 -49.61 14.45
CA VAL A 5 14.14 -48.95 13.15
C VAL A 5 14.47 -47.47 13.33
N SER A 6 15.57 -47.09 12.69
CA SER A 6 16.02 -45.72 12.45
C SER A 6 14.94 -44.90 11.77
N ALA A 7 14.64 -43.71 12.31
CA ALA A 7 13.94 -42.67 11.56
C ALA A 7 14.99 -41.65 11.11
N ALA A 8 15.49 -41.83 9.89
CA ALA A 8 16.21 -40.79 9.17
C ALA A 8 15.24 -39.62 8.95
N ILE A 9 15.49 -38.49 9.61
CA ILE A 9 14.80 -37.24 9.30
C ILE A 9 15.38 -36.79 7.97
N VAL A 10 14.68 -37.13 6.90
CA VAL A 10 14.91 -36.57 5.57
C VAL A 10 14.71 -35.07 5.69
N ALA A 11 15.80 -34.33 5.47
CA ALA A 11 15.77 -32.91 5.21
C ALA A 11 14.92 -32.67 3.95
N VAL A 12 13.64 -32.41 4.14
CA VAL A 12 12.84 -31.76 3.09
C VAL A 12 13.20 -30.30 3.16
N ALA A 13 14.19 -29.94 2.35
CA ALA A 13 14.42 -28.58 1.93
C ALA A 13 13.12 -28.03 1.35
N MET A 14 12.33 -27.32 2.16
CA MET A 14 11.32 -26.39 1.66
C MET A 14 12.03 -25.11 1.23
N SER A 15 12.91 -25.27 0.24
CA SER A 15 13.33 -24.21 -0.64
C SER A 15 12.20 -23.95 -1.63
N THR A 16 11.02 -23.57 -1.14
CA THR A 16 10.09 -22.81 -1.99
C THR A 16 10.71 -21.44 -2.10
N THR A 17 11.55 -21.28 -3.11
CA THR A 17 12.02 -20.00 -3.60
C THR A 17 10.80 -19.11 -3.80
N ALA A 18 10.47 -18.31 -2.79
CA ALA A 18 9.66 -17.11 -2.93
C ALA A 18 10.50 -16.10 -3.71
N ALA A 19 10.81 -16.43 -4.96
CA ALA A 19 11.22 -15.47 -5.96
C ALA A 19 9.94 -14.78 -6.43
N ALA A 20 9.28 -14.05 -5.53
CA ALA A 20 8.57 -12.86 -5.99
C ALA A 20 9.65 -12.04 -6.69
N ASN A 21 9.49 -11.76 -7.99
CA ASN A 21 10.49 -10.95 -8.70
C ASN A 21 10.73 -9.70 -7.85
N ALA A 22 11.99 -9.35 -7.58
CA ALA A 22 12.30 -8.18 -6.75
C ALA A 22 11.60 -6.90 -7.27
N GLN A 23 11.31 -6.87 -8.57
CA GLN A 23 10.50 -5.85 -9.24
C GLN A 23 9.03 -5.85 -8.77
N ASP A 24 8.39 -7.01 -8.67
CA ASP A 24 7.01 -7.15 -8.19
C ASP A 24 6.88 -6.63 -6.76
N TYR A 25 7.85 -6.95 -5.90
CA TYR A 25 7.87 -6.46 -4.52
C TYR A 25 8.00 -4.93 -4.45
N LYS A 26 8.83 -4.31 -5.30
CA LYS A 26 8.92 -2.85 -5.40
C LYS A 26 7.61 -2.22 -5.84
N LEU A 27 6.95 -2.77 -6.87
CA LEU A 27 5.66 -2.26 -7.33
C LEU A 27 4.56 -2.41 -6.27
N ILE A 28 4.52 -3.53 -5.54
CA ILE A 28 3.60 -3.72 -4.41
C ILE A 28 3.88 -2.69 -3.29
N THR A 29 5.15 -2.38 -3.03
CA THR A 29 5.53 -1.36 -2.04
C THR A 29 5.03 0.02 -2.47
N VAL A 30 5.22 0.40 -3.75
CA VAL A 30 4.68 1.65 -4.30
C VAL A 30 3.16 1.67 -4.27
N ALA A 31 2.49 0.55 -4.56
CA ALA A 31 1.04 0.42 -4.43
C ALA A 31 0.56 0.68 -3.01
N GLY A 32 1.24 0.11 -2.01
CA GLY A 32 0.94 0.37 -0.61
C GLY A 32 1.15 1.84 -0.20
N TYR A 33 2.21 2.46 -0.73
CA TYR A 33 2.54 3.86 -0.49
C TYR A 33 1.50 4.83 -1.09
N LEU A 34 1.14 4.66 -2.37
CA LEU A 34 0.14 5.50 -3.02
C LEU A 34 -1.25 5.31 -2.43
N ASN A 35 -1.64 4.07 -2.10
CA ASN A 35 -2.93 3.79 -1.45
C ASN A 35 -3.02 4.40 -0.05
N PHE A 36 -1.91 4.53 0.68
CA PHE A 36 -1.92 5.23 1.96
C PHE A 36 -2.41 6.67 1.78
N TYR A 37 -1.82 7.43 0.86
CA TYR A 37 -2.25 8.81 0.62
C TYR A 37 -3.66 8.89 0.07
N LEU A 38 -4.02 8.03 -0.89
CA LEU A 38 -5.35 8.03 -1.47
C LEU A 38 -6.42 7.80 -0.39
N LEU A 39 -6.25 6.78 0.46
CA LEU A 39 -7.20 6.49 1.55
C LEU A 39 -7.31 7.64 2.55
N ASN A 40 -6.18 8.24 2.94
CA ASN A 40 -6.19 9.37 3.87
C ASN A 40 -6.87 10.60 3.26
N LEU A 41 -6.59 10.94 1.99
CA LEU A 41 -7.22 12.07 1.33
C LEU A 41 -8.74 11.89 1.18
N ASN A 42 -9.19 10.68 0.82
CA ASN A 42 -10.62 10.35 0.78
C ASN A 42 -11.27 10.57 2.17
N ALA A 43 -10.66 10.05 3.23
CA ALA A 43 -11.16 10.28 4.58
C ALA A 43 -11.12 11.77 4.99
N CYS A 44 -10.10 12.52 4.58
CA CYS A 44 -10.04 13.97 4.83
C CYS A 44 -11.20 14.72 4.17
N GLN A 45 -11.58 14.33 2.95
CA GLN A 45 -12.71 14.90 2.24
C GLN A 45 -14.04 14.63 2.96
N ASP A 46 -14.20 13.41 3.47
CA ASP A 46 -15.42 12.95 4.13
C ASP A 46 -15.59 13.56 5.54
N PHE A 47 -14.55 13.50 6.37
CA PHE A 47 -14.65 13.77 7.81
C PHE A 47 -14.23 15.18 8.23
N HIS A 48 -13.50 15.93 7.39
CA HIS A 48 -12.99 17.25 7.76
C HIS A 48 -13.36 18.34 6.73
N PRO A 49 -14.56 18.94 6.85
CA PRO A 49 -15.02 19.99 5.94
C PRO A 49 -14.02 21.14 5.70
N PRO A 50 -13.25 21.63 6.70
CA PRO A 50 -12.31 22.73 6.50
C PRO A 50 -11.18 22.44 5.50
N VAL A 51 -10.81 21.17 5.31
CA VAL A 51 -9.68 20.74 4.45
C VAL A 51 -10.14 19.98 3.22
N ARG A 52 -11.46 19.82 3.03
CA ARG A 52 -12.05 19.00 1.95
C ARG A 52 -11.56 19.43 0.58
N GLN A 53 -11.63 20.72 0.26
CA GLN A 53 -11.25 21.21 -1.06
C GLN A 53 -9.76 21.00 -1.34
N SER A 54 -8.90 21.32 -0.38
CA SER A 54 -7.47 21.08 -0.50
C SER A 54 -7.14 19.58 -0.60
N ALA A 55 -7.91 18.71 0.06
CA ALA A 55 -7.75 17.26 -0.07
C ALA A 55 -8.14 16.76 -1.46
N TYR A 56 -9.20 17.29 -2.09
CA TYR A 56 -9.53 17.00 -3.49
C TYR A 56 -8.43 17.46 -4.46
N ASP A 57 -7.86 18.64 -4.22
CA ASP A 57 -6.82 19.17 -5.09
C ASP A 57 -5.50 18.40 -4.94
N ALA A 58 -5.15 18.00 -3.71
CA ALA A 58 -4.02 17.12 -3.42
C ALA A 58 -4.20 15.72 -4.05
N GLU A 59 -5.40 15.16 -4.04
CA GLU A 59 -5.67 13.81 -4.59
C GLU A 59 -5.31 13.72 -6.08
N LYS A 60 -5.58 14.78 -6.85
CA LYS A 60 -5.27 14.83 -8.29
C LYS A 60 -3.78 14.60 -8.59
N THR A 61 -2.89 14.93 -7.65
CA THR A 61 -1.44 14.68 -7.79
C THR A 61 -1.09 13.20 -7.81
N LEU A 62 -1.95 12.33 -7.26
CA LEU A 62 -1.72 10.89 -7.20
C LEU A 62 -2.03 10.19 -8.53
N TYR A 63 -3.00 10.69 -9.30
CA TYR A 63 -3.51 9.96 -10.47
C TYR A 63 -2.46 9.60 -11.51
N PRO A 64 -1.52 10.50 -11.91
CA PRO A 64 -0.47 10.13 -12.85
C PRO A 64 0.43 8.98 -12.36
N HIS A 65 0.63 8.87 -11.04
CA HIS A 65 1.42 7.78 -10.44
C HIS A 65 0.61 6.49 -10.34
N LEU A 66 -0.67 6.59 -9.99
CA LEU A 66 -1.59 5.45 -9.95
C LEU A 66 -1.78 4.82 -11.33
N ASP A 67 -1.90 5.64 -12.38
CA ASP A 67 -2.02 5.17 -13.76
C ASP A 67 -0.75 4.44 -14.23
N LYS A 68 0.43 5.00 -13.94
CA LYS A 68 1.72 4.34 -14.25
C LYS A 68 1.86 3.02 -13.51
N LEU A 69 1.53 3.01 -12.21
CA LEU A 69 1.56 1.80 -11.39
C LEU A 69 0.62 0.74 -11.96
N TYR A 70 -0.63 1.11 -12.26
CA TYR A 70 -1.62 0.20 -12.84
C TYR A 70 -1.11 -0.45 -14.14
N GLY A 71 -0.52 0.36 -15.03
CA GLY A 71 0.10 -0.14 -16.27
C GLY A 71 1.25 -1.14 -16.00
N LYS A 72 2.19 -0.80 -15.12
CA LYS A 72 3.33 -1.69 -14.78
C LYS A 72 2.90 -2.98 -14.09
N MET A 73 1.74 -2.98 -13.46
CA MET A 73 1.18 -4.13 -12.77
C MET A 73 0.33 -5.05 -13.64
N GLY A 74 0.20 -4.77 -14.94
CA GLY A 74 -0.61 -5.58 -15.86
C GLY A 74 -2.12 -5.31 -15.75
N GLY A 75 -2.49 -4.17 -15.16
CA GLY A 75 -3.89 -3.76 -15.02
C GLY A 75 -4.75 -4.75 -14.22
N ALA A 76 -6.02 -4.89 -14.61
CA ALA A 76 -7.01 -5.74 -13.94
C ALA A 76 -6.64 -7.22 -13.90
N GLU A 77 -5.82 -7.70 -14.84
CA GLU A 77 -5.38 -9.10 -14.93
C GLU A 77 -4.00 -9.33 -14.28
N GLY A 78 -3.45 -8.32 -13.61
CA GLY A 78 -2.16 -8.41 -12.93
C GLY A 78 -2.09 -9.51 -11.86
N ALA A 79 -0.99 -10.27 -11.84
CA ALA A 79 -0.80 -11.39 -10.91
C ALA A 79 -0.86 -10.99 -9.41
N ASN A 80 -0.60 -9.72 -9.09
CA ASN A 80 -0.52 -9.21 -7.72
C ASN A 80 -1.76 -8.44 -7.25
N GLN A 81 -2.84 -8.40 -8.06
CA GLN A 81 -4.06 -7.62 -7.74
C GLN A 81 -4.70 -8.05 -6.42
N LYS A 82 -4.76 -9.36 -6.15
CA LYS A 82 -5.31 -9.88 -4.89
C LYS A 82 -4.50 -9.40 -3.67
N MET A 83 -3.17 -9.46 -3.75
CA MET A 83 -2.30 -9.03 -2.66
C MET A 83 -2.47 -7.53 -2.37
N ILE A 84 -2.61 -6.71 -3.40
CA ILE A 84 -2.88 -5.27 -3.24
C ILE A 84 -4.24 -5.02 -2.61
N ALA A 85 -5.28 -5.70 -3.07
CA ALA A 85 -6.61 -5.57 -2.49
C ALA A 85 -6.58 -5.90 -0.98
N ASP A 86 -5.90 -6.97 -0.59
CA ASP A 86 -5.75 -7.38 0.81
C ASP A 86 -4.99 -6.30 1.63
N ILE A 87 -3.94 -5.68 1.07
CA ILE A 87 -3.21 -4.56 1.69
C ILE A 87 -4.12 -3.33 1.86
N VAL A 88 -4.88 -2.97 0.83
CA VAL A 88 -5.79 -1.81 0.85
C VAL A 88 -6.88 -1.99 1.89
N MET A 89 -7.49 -3.18 1.95
CA MET A 89 -8.51 -3.50 2.94
C MET A 89 -7.98 -3.41 4.37
N LYS A 90 -6.77 -3.92 4.63
CA LYS A 90 -6.13 -3.80 5.94
C LYS A 90 -5.87 -2.34 6.31
N ARG A 91 -5.37 -1.52 5.37
CA ARG A 91 -5.12 -0.09 5.59
C ARG A 91 -6.42 0.68 5.85
N ARG A 92 -7.48 0.39 5.11
CA ARG A 92 -8.80 0.97 5.33
C ARG A 92 -9.34 0.62 6.71
N ALA A 93 -9.19 -0.62 7.16
CA ALA A 93 -9.60 -1.03 8.51
C ALA A 93 -8.84 -0.26 9.61
N MET A 94 -7.52 -0.07 9.45
CA MET A 94 -6.73 0.73 10.40
C MET A 94 -7.17 2.19 10.42
N LEU A 95 -7.36 2.80 9.24
CA LEU A 95 -7.85 4.18 9.12
C LEU A 95 -9.22 4.35 9.79
N ASN A 96 -10.14 3.41 9.57
CA ASN A 96 -11.45 3.43 10.23
C ASN A 96 -11.33 3.34 11.76
N GLY A 97 -10.37 2.56 12.27
CA GLY A 97 -10.05 2.54 13.70
C GLY A 97 -9.61 3.92 14.21
N GLN A 98 -8.66 4.56 13.52
CA GLN A 98 -8.19 5.91 13.87
C GLN A 98 -9.32 6.95 13.84
N ILE A 99 -10.24 6.85 12.89
CA ILE A 99 -11.42 7.72 12.82
C ILE A 99 -12.35 7.46 14.02
N ALA A 100 -12.62 6.21 14.36
CA ALA A 100 -13.47 5.84 15.48
C ALA A 100 -12.89 6.27 16.83
N ASP A 101 -11.57 6.20 16.97
CA ASP A 101 -10.84 6.58 18.19
C ASP A 101 -10.64 8.12 18.31
N GLY A 102 -10.97 8.88 17.26
CA GLY A 102 -10.81 10.34 17.22
C GLY A 102 -9.38 10.82 16.92
N ASP A 103 -8.49 9.90 16.54
CA ASP A 103 -7.08 10.16 16.23
C ASP A 103 -6.89 10.71 14.80
N PHE A 104 -7.91 10.60 13.94
CA PHE A 104 -7.91 11.20 12.62
C PHE A 104 -8.37 12.67 12.72
N THR A 105 -7.41 13.59 12.84
CA THR A 105 -7.68 15.01 13.09
C THR A 105 -7.53 15.88 11.84
N VAL A 106 -7.97 17.14 11.93
CA VAL A 106 -7.79 18.14 10.87
C VAL A 106 -6.30 18.39 10.60
N GLU A 107 -5.47 18.42 11.65
CA GLU A 107 -4.02 18.62 11.55
C GLU A 107 -3.35 17.47 10.79
N HIS A 108 -3.79 16.24 11.02
CA HIS A 108 -3.34 15.07 10.25
C HIS A 108 -3.64 15.26 8.76
N CYS A 109 -4.85 15.70 8.42
CA CYS A 109 -5.21 15.99 7.04
C CYS A 109 -4.42 17.14 6.42
N GLN A 110 -4.15 18.21 7.16
CA GLN A 110 -3.31 19.31 6.69
C GLN A 110 -1.88 18.83 6.40
N ALA A 111 -1.33 17.97 7.26
CA ALA A 111 0.00 17.38 7.04
C ALA A 111 0.03 16.51 5.76
N ILE A 112 -0.99 15.67 5.57
CA ILE A 112 -1.12 14.87 4.34
C ILE A 112 -1.21 15.76 3.10
N VAL A 113 -2.08 16.77 3.11
CA VAL A 113 -2.21 17.72 1.99
C VAL A 113 -0.87 18.38 1.69
N LYS A 114 -0.19 18.90 2.71
CA LYS A 114 1.12 19.58 2.57
C LYS A 114 2.15 18.67 1.91
N ILE A 115 2.19 17.39 2.26
CA ILE A 115 3.10 16.42 1.62
C ILE A 115 2.83 16.34 0.12
N LEU A 116 1.57 16.28 -0.30
CA LEU A 116 1.23 16.15 -1.73
C LEU A 116 1.39 17.45 -2.51
N THR A 117 1.19 18.61 -1.90
CA THR A 117 1.17 19.89 -2.62
C THR A 117 2.47 20.66 -2.52
N GLU A 118 3.27 20.46 -1.47
CA GLU A 118 4.48 21.26 -1.20
C GLU A 118 5.74 20.40 -1.10
N ASP A 119 5.74 19.39 -0.22
CA ASP A 119 6.97 18.64 0.09
C ASP A 119 7.31 17.60 -1.01
N GLY A 120 6.27 17.08 -1.65
CA GLY A 120 6.37 16.08 -2.71
C GLY A 120 6.41 14.65 -2.19
N LEU A 121 5.98 13.73 -3.05
CA LEU A 121 6.08 12.30 -2.81
C LEU A 121 7.53 11.81 -2.82
N ASP A 122 7.81 10.75 -2.07
CA ASP A 122 9.10 10.07 -2.05
C ASP A 122 9.55 9.62 -3.45
N LYS A 123 10.55 10.33 -3.99
CA LYS A 123 11.10 10.10 -5.33
C LYS A 123 11.82 8.75 -5.44
N THR A 124 12.39 8.24 -4.35
CA THR A 124 13.06 6.93 -4.32
C THR A 124 12.05 5.80 -4.47
N LEU A 125 10.87 5.92 -3.85
CA LEU A 125 9.79 4.96 -4.09
C LEU A 125 9.22 5.12 -5.51
N LEU A 126 8.99 6.35 -5.95
CA LEU A 126 8.40 6.62 -7.26
C LEU A 126 9.31 6.26 -8.44
N SER A 127 10.62 6.16 -8.27
CA SER A 127 11.53 5.75 -9.35
C SER A 127 11.28 4.32 -9.86
N ALA A 128 10.54 3.49 -9.11
CA ALA A 128 10.09 2.19 -9.61
C ALA A 128 9.01 2.30 -10.71
N LEU A 129 8.40 3.49 -10.88
CA LEU A 129 7.40 3.79 -11.91
C LEU A 129 8.00 4.39 -13.18
N GLU A 130 9.29 4.71 -13.17
CA GLU A 130 10.07 5.10 -14.36
C GLU A 130 10.52 3.83 -15.10
#